data_AF-A0A2V4CX70-F1
#
_entry.id   AF-A0A2V4CX70-F1
#
_cell.length_a   1.000
_cell.length_b   1.000
_cell.length_c   1.000
_cell.angle_alpha   90.00
_cell.angle_beta   90.00
_cell.angle_gamma   90.00
#
_symmetry.space_group_name_H-M   'P 1'
#
loop_
_entity.id
_entity.type
_entity.pdbx_description
1 polymer ?
#
loop_
_entity_poly.entity_id
_entity_poly.type
_entity_poly.pdbx_seq_one_letter_code
_entity_poly.pdbx_strand_id
1 'polypeptide(L)'
;MEPATIAEQAVFFVFAAMAILGALGTVYAQRVAHSMMSLIFAFMAVAGVFLLLEAEFIATIQILVYLASVMLVVLFAIMLTRRQILEEDFE
;
A
#
# COMPACT_ATOMS: atom_id res chain seq x y z
N MET A 1 -23.95 -15.40 -18.12
CA MET A 1 -23.23 -14.49 -17.21
C MET A 1 -24.03 -13.21 -17.16
N GLU A 2 -24.55 -12.87 -15.99
CA GLU A 2 -25.26 -11.59 -15.76
C GLU A 2 -24.28 -10.43 -16.00
N PRO A 3 -24.66 -9.34 -16.68
CA PRO A 3 -23.75 -8.23 -16.99
C PRO A 3 -23.12 -7.60 -15.74
N ALA A 4 -23.81 -7.65 -14.59
CA ALA A 4 -23.28 -7.19 -13.31
C ALA A 4 -22.00 -7.93 -12.87
N THR A 5 -21.96 -9.25 -13.06
CA THR A 5 -20.80 -10.09 -12.67
C THR A 5 -19.54 -9.79 -13.50
N ILE A 6 -19.71 -9.38 -14.76
CA ILE A 6 -18.58 -9.04 -15.64
C ILE A 6 -17.96 -7.70 -15.21
N ALA A 7 -18.79 -6.74 -14.82
CA ALA A 7 -18.32 -5.46 -14.31
C ALA A 7 -17.52 -5.62 -13.01
N GLU A 8 -18.01 -6.41 -12.06
CA GLU A 8 -17.31 -6.72 -10.81
C GLU A 8 -15.94 -7.35 -11.05
N GLN A 9 -15.86 -8.35 -11.96
CA GLN A 9 -14.60 -8.99 -12.33
C GLN A 9 -13.61 -8.00 -12.97
N ALA A 10 -14.08 -7.14 -13.87
CA ALA A 10 -13.24 -6.13 -14.48
C ALA A 10 -12.66 -5.17 -13.44
N VAL A 11 -13.50 -4.68 -12.51
CA VAL A 11 -13.06 -3.79 -11.43
C VAL A 11 -12.10 -4.50 -10.48
N PHE A 12 -12.33 -5.78 -10.17
CA PHE A 12 -11.40 -6.60 -9.40
C PHE A 12 -10.02 -6.69 -10.07
N PHE A 13 -9.96 -7.00 -11.37
CA PHE A 13 -8.68 -7.07 -12.09
C PHE A 13 -7.94 -5.74 -12.13
N VAL A 14 -8.67 -4.62 -12.22
CA VAL A 14 -8.06 -3.28 -12.12
C VAL A 14 -7.42 -3.07 -10.76
N PHE A 15 -8.15 -3.33 -9.66
CA PHE A 15 -7.57 -3.19 -8.31
C PHE A 15 -6.43 -4.19 -8.05
N ALA A 16 -6.55 -5.43 -8.53
CA ALA A 16 -5.49 -6.43 -8.40
C ALA A 16 -4.21 -5.99 -9.14
N ALA A 17 -4.34 -5.48 -10.36
CA ALA A 17 -3.21 -4.95 -11.12
C ALA A 17 -2.59 -3.73 -10.41
N MET A 18 -3.41 -2.80 -9.91
CA MET A 18 -2.93 -1.65 -9.13
C MET A 18 -2.18 -2.07 -7.86
N ALA A 19 -2.68 -3.08 -7.14
CA ALA A 19 -2.05 -3.61 -5.94
C ALA A 19 -0.67 -4.22 -6.26
N ILE A 20 -0.58 -5.02 -7.32
CA ILE A 20 0.67 -5.65 -7.76
C ILE A 20 1.67 -4.57 -8.22
N LEU A 21 1.24 -3.64 -9.08
CA LEU A 21 2.11 -2.55 -9.55
C LEU A 21 2.61 -1.68 -8.40
N GLY A 22 1.72 -1.36 -7.45
CA GLY A 22 2.08 -0.64 -6.23
C GLY A 22 3.11 -1.40 -5.39
N ALA A 23 2.93 -2.71 -5.20
CA ALA A 23 3.89 -3.55 -4.48
C ALA A 23 5.25 -3.64 -5.18
N LEU A 24 5.27 -3.81 -6.50
CA LEU A 24 6.51 -3.80 -7.29
C LEU A 24 7.21 -2.43 -7.19
N GLY A 25 6.46 -1.34 -7.32
CA GLY A 25 7.02 0.01 -7.15
C GLY A 25 7.60 0.25 -5.75
N THR A 26 7.01 -0.35 -4.71
CA THR A 26 7.56 -0.30 -3.34
C THR A 26 8.94 -0.96 -3.27
N VAL A 27 9.10 -2.13 -3.89
CA VAL A 27 10.36 -2.89 -3.86
C VAL A 27 11.44 -2.26 -4.74
N TYR A 28 11.07 -1.77 -5.93
CA TYR A 28 12.05 -1.25 -6.90
C TYR A 28 12.41 0.23 -6.70
N ALA A 29 11.68 0.97 -5.87
CA ALA A 29 11.96 2.38 -5.64
C ALA A 29 13.29 2.59 -4.89
N GLN A 30 14.19 3.35 -5.53
CA GLN A 30 15.50 3.70 -4.95
C GLN A 30 15.41 4.69 -3.79
N ARG A 31 14.33 5.48 -3.73
CA ARG A 31 14.09 6.46 -2.67
C ARG A 31 12.98 5.96 -1.77
N VAL A 32 13.26 5.96 -0.48
CA VAL A 32 12.31 5.60 0.57
C VAL A 32 10.98 6.31 0.40
N ALA A 33 10.95 7.63 0.17
CA ALA A 33 9.71 8.37 -0.05
C ALA A 33 8.86 7.87 -1.25
N HIS A 34 9.51 7.43 -2.35
CA HIS A 34 8.79 6.89 -3.51
C HIS A 34 8.30 5.46 -3.23
N SER A 35 9.09 4.65 -2.54
CA SER A 35 8.69 3.33 -2.07
C SER A 35 7.43 3.40 -1.22
N MET A 36 7.37 4.38 -0.31
CA MET A 36 6.22 4.64 0.56
C MET A 36 4.98 5.07 -0.21
N MET A 37 5.11 6.01 -1.16
CA MET A 37 3.99 6.44 -2.00
C MET A 37 3.42 5.28 -2.83
N SER A 38 4.29 4.39 -3.30
CA SER A 38 3.86 3.17 -4.01
C SER A 38 3.13 2.18 -3.09
N LEU A 39 3.56 2.08 -1.83
CA LEU A 39 2.92 1.23 -0.83
C LEU A 39 1.52 1.74 -0.44
N ILE A 40 1.34 3.07 -0.30
CA ILE A 40 0.04 3.72 -0.11
C ILE A 40 -0.92 3.29 -1.22
N PHE A 41 -0.46 3.35 -2.47
CA PHE A 41 -1.26 2.98 -3.63
C PHE A 41 -1.67 1.51 -3.60
N ALA A 42 -0.75 0.61 -3.21
CA ALA A 42 -1.04 -0.82 -3.05
C ALA A 42 -2.10 -1.06 -1.96
N PHE A 43 -1.97 -0.42 -0.79
CA PHE A 43 -2.93 -0.58 0.30
C PHE A 43 -4.30 0.01 -0.01
N MET A 44 -4.38 1.11 -0.75
CA MET A 44 -5.65 1.64 -1.25
C MET A 44 -6.33 0.66 -2.22
N ALA A 45 -5.55 0.04 -3.12
CA ALA A 45 -6.10 -0.97 -4.02
C ALA A 45 -6.65 -2.19 -3.26
N VAL A 46 -5.94 -2.65 -2.22
CA VAL A 46 -6.42 -3.73 -1.34
C VAL A 46 -7.69 -3.33 -0.59
N ALA A 47 -7.80 -2.09 -0.10
CA ALA A 47 -9.03 -1.59 0.50
C ALA A 47 -10.21 -1.62 -0.49
N GLY A 48 -9.97 -1.25 -1.76
CA GLY A 48 -10.95 -1.38 -2.84
C GLY A 48 -11.40 -2.82 -3.08
N VAL A 49 -10.48 -3.79 -3.02
CA VAL A 49 -10.83 -5.22 -3.11
C VAL A 49 -11.72 -5.66 -1.93
N PHE A 50 -11.46 -5.18 -0.71
CA PHE A 50 -12.33 -5.47 0.42
C PHE A 50 -13.73 -4.88 0.26
N LEU A 51 -13.86 -3.69 -0.34
CA LEU A 51 -15.17 -3.13 -0.67
C LEU A 51 -15.92 -3.96 -1.71
N LEU A 52 -15.23 -4.49 -2.74
CA LEU A 52 -15.84 -5.40 -3.72
C LEU A 52 -16.34 -6.71 -3.09
N LEU A 53 -15.71 -7.15 -1.99
CA LEU A 53 -16.10 -8.33 -1.24
C LEU A 53 -17.17 -8.05 -0.17
N GLU A 54 -17.79 -6.86 -0.20
CA GLU A 54 -18.77 -6.39 0.79
C GLU A 54 -18.21 -6.37 2.23
N ALA A 55 -16.88 -6.30 2.37
CA ALA A 55 -16.16 -6.33 3.65
C ALA A 55 -15.83 -4.91 4.14
N GLU A 56 -16.85 -4.08 4.34
CA GLU A 56 -16.71 -2.65 4.68
C GLU A 56 -15.89 -2.39 5.95
N PHE A 57 -16.12 -3.20 7.00
CA PHE A 57 -15.38 -3.08 8.25
C PHE A 57 -13.89 -3.35 8.04
N ILE A 58 -13.54 -4.40 7.28
CA ILE A 58 -12.15 -4.76 7.00
C ILE A 58 -11.50 -3.71 6.08
N ALA A 59 -12.21 -3.20 5.08
CA ALA A 59 -11.74 -2.10 4.24
C ALA A 59 -11.42 -0.85 5.07
N THR A 60 -12.27 -0.52 6.05
CA THR A 60 -12.06 0.61 6.95
C THR A 60 -10.83 0.40 7.83
N ILE A 61 -10.67 -0.80 8.41
CA ILE A 61 -9.48 -1.17 9.19
C ILE A 61 -8.21 -1.14 8.33
N GLN A 62 -8.28 -1.54 7.06
CA GLN A 62 -7.15 -1.45 6.13
C GLN A 62 -6.63 -0.01 6.01
N ILE A 63 -7.53 0.96 5.90
CA ILE A 63 -7.17 2.37 5.79
C ILE A 63 -6.70 2.91 7.16
N LEU A 64 -7.44 2.67 8.24
CA LEU A 64 -7.13 3.24 9.55
C LEU A 64 -5.86 2.64 10.20
N VAL A 65 -5.66 1.33 10.05
CA VAL A 65 -4.57 0.63 10.73
C VAL A 65 -3.36 0.51 9.82
N TYR A 66 -3.51 -0.04 8.61
CA TYR A 66 -2.35 -0.27 7.74
C TYR A 66 -1.85 1.01 7.09
N LEU A 67 -2.75 1.80 6.48
CA LEU A 67 -2.37 3.02 5.77
C LEU A 67 -2.01 4.17 6.73
N ALA A 68 -2.80 4.43 7.78
CA ALA A 68 -2.55 5.56 8.67
C ALA A 68 -1.60 5.23 9.83
N SER A 69 -1.80 4.11 10.55
CA SER A 69 -1.04 3.84 11.77
C SER A 69 0.29 3.13 11.51
N VAL A 70 0.23 1.89 11.01
CA VAL A 70 1.40 1.01 10.86
C VAL A 70 2.38 1.59 9.86
N MET A 71 1.90 2.02 8.69
CA MET A 71 2.78 2.57 7.67
C MET A 71 3.52 3.81 8.17
N LEU A 72 2.85 4.82 8.75
CA LEU A 72 3.53 6.01 9.27
C LEU A 72 4.58 5.68 10.33
N VAL A 73 4.31 4.72 11.23
CA VAL A 73 5.29 4.26 12.23
C VAL A 73 6.51 3.63 11.55
N VAL A 74 6.30 2.75 10.58
CA VAL A 74 7.38 2.17 9.77
C VAL A 74 8.14 3.26 9.02
N LEU A 75 7.43 4.29 8.54
CA LEU A 75 8.06 5.41 7.83
C LEU A 75 9.03 6.16 8.73
N PHE A 76 8.56 6.55 9.93
CA PHE A 76 9.39 7.23 10.90
C PHE A 76 10.58 6.37 11.33
N ALA A 77 10.37 5.07 11.56
CA ALA A 77 11.45 4.14 11.90
C ALA A 77 12.54 4.09 10.82
N ILE A 78 12.16 3.88 9.55
CA ILE A 78 13.12 3.81 8.44
C ILE A 78 13.88 5.15 8.28
N MET A 79 13.18 6.28 8.39
CA MET A 79 13.80 7.60 8.26
C MET A 79 14.82 7.88 9.37
N LEU A 80 14.52 7.48 10.61
CA LEU A 80 15.43 7.64 11.74
C LEU A 80 16.67 6.74 11.59
N THR A 81 16.48 5.46 11.28
CA THR A 81 17.60 4.52 11.10
C THR A 81 18.54 4.93 9.97
N ARG A 82 18.01 5.46 8.85
CA ARG A 82 18.86 5.93 7.74
C ARG A 82 19.78 7.09 8.11
N ARG A 83 19.36 7.95 9.05
CA ARG A 83 20.21 9.06 9.53
C ARG A 83 21.34 8.55 10.41
N GLN A 84 21.05 7.61 11.31
CA GLN A 84 22.04 7.06 12.25
C GLN A 84 23.21 6.39 11.53
N ILE A 85 22.96 5.59 10.49
CA ILE A 85 24.02 4.90 9.72
C ILE A 85 24.97 5.89 9.05
N LEU A 86 24.48 7.06 8.60
CA LEU A 86 25.33 8.07 7.96
C LEU A 86 26.18 8.85 8.96
N GLU A 87 25.75 8.96 10.22
CA GLU A 87 26.47 9.73 11.25
C GLU A 87 27.57 8.89 11.92
N GLU A 88 27.41 7.57 12.05
CA GLU A 88 28.41 6.64 12.61
C GLU A 88 29.70 6.54 11.77
N ASP A 89 29.65 6.81 10.46
CA ASP A 89 30.83 6.75 9.57
C ASP A 89 31.77 7.96 9.71
N PHE A 90 31.39 9.01 10.46
CA PHE A 90 32.17 10.25 10.62
C PHE A 90 32.81 10.44 12.01
N GLU A 91 32.64 9.50 12.94
CA GLU A 91 33.37 9.42 14.22
C GLU A 91 34.45 8.32 14.18
#